data_AF-A0A1D1ZCM6-F1
#
_entry.id   AF-A0A1D1ZCM6-F1
#
_cell.length_a   1.000
_cell.length_b   1.000
_cell.length_c   1.000
_cell.angle_alpha   90.00
_cell.angle_beta   90.00
_cell.angle_gamma   90.00
#
_symmetry.space_group_name_H-M   'P 1'
#
loop_
_entity.id
_entity.type
_entity.pdbx_description
1 polymer ?
#
loop_
_entity_poly.entity_id
_entity_poly.type
_entity_poly.pdbx_seq_one_letter_code
_entity_poly.pdbx_strand_id
1 'polypeptide(L)'
;LHLEPASPPVSPPLRRLHSMAGRGQAAGLEATRPGGKGRHKIDIKKIEGSDRRQVTFSKRRNGLFKKVAEMCVLCSAQAAAAVFSPGGKPYVFGHPSVDPVLDRFLGFHAPVPTVGPAIDPWWEVPIEGMGLKELAELQAAIGKLKRTLLARREGPP
;
A
#
# COMPACT_ATOMS: atom_id res chain seq x y z
N LEU A 1 52.83 28.53 -8.79
CA LEU A 1 53.36 27.15 -8.84
C LEU A 1 52.22 26.23 -8.46
N HIS A 2 51.78 25.43 -9.44
CA HIS A 2 50.62 24.56 -9.42
C HIS A 2 50.83 23.44 -8.39
N LEU A 3 49.90 23.25 -7.44
CA LEU A 3 49.87 22.11 -6.52
C LEU A 3 48.68 21.22 -6.93
N GLU A 4 49.03 20.07 -7.48
CA GLU A 4 48.16 18.93 -7.84
C GLU A 4 47.55 18.28 -6.58
N PRO A 5 46.26 17.92 -6.57
CA PRO A 5 45.68 17.14 -5.48
C PRO A 5 45.95 15.63 -5.64
N ALA A 6 46.54 15.05 -4.59
CA ALA A 6 46.87 13.64 -4.48
C ALA A 6 45.66 12.70 -4.67
N SER A 7 45.83 11.69 -5.51
CA SER A 7 44.89 10.57 -5.71
C SER A 7 44.95 9.56 -4.54
N PRO A 8 43.84 8.94 -4.12
CA PRO A 8 43.83 7.93 -3.05
C PRO A 8 44.34 6.55 -3.52
N PRO A 9 44.91 5.73 -2.62
CA PRO A 9 45.48 4.43 -2.97
C PRO A 9 44.43 3.38 -3.34
N VAL A 10 44.73 2.64 -4.39
CA VAL A 10 43.94 1.55 -4.96
C VAL A 10 44.01 0.32 -4.04
N SER A 11 42.86 -0.19 -3.59
CA SER A 11 42.80 -1.41 -2.78
C SER A 11 42.93 -2.67 -3.66
N PRO A 12 43.75 -3.67 -3.28
CA PRO A 12 43.88 -4.90 -4.07
C PRO A 12 42.64 -5.80 -3.90
N PRO A 13 42.26 -6.59 -4.93
CA PRO A 13 41.15 -7.51 -4.83
C PRO A 13 41.47 -8.67 -3.88
N LEU A 14 40.57 -8.94 -2.94
CA LEU A 14 40.60 -10.11 -2.06
C LEU A 14 40.62 -11.39 -2.90
N ARG A 15 41.74 -12.12 -2.84
CA ARG A 15 41.88 -13.46 -3.42
C ARG A 15 40.88 -14.40 -2.75
N ARG A 16 40.02 -15.02 -3.57
CA ARG A 16 39.08 -16.07 -3.14
C ARG A 16 39.89 -17.31 -2.74
N LEU A 17 39.94 -17.61 -1.45
CA LEU A 17 40.55 -18.82 -0.91
C LEU A 17 39.73 -20.04 -1.39
N HIS A 18 40.34 -20.95 -2.15
CA HIS A 18 39.75 -22.24 -2.46
C HIS A 18 39.90 -23.15 -1.24
N SER A 19 38.78 -23.46 -0.57
CA SER A 19 38.73 -24.52 0.43
C SER A 19 38.50 -25.85 -0.28
N MET A 20 39.56 -26.66 -0.36
CA MET A 20 39.52 -28.07 -0.73
C MET A 20 39.05 -28.87 0.50
N ALA A 21 37.76 -29.19 0.54
CA ALA A 21 37.20 -30.21 1.43
C ALA A 21 36.44 -31.22 0.59
N GLY A 22 36.98 -32.45 0.54
CA GLY A 22 36.42 -33.56 -0.21
C GLY A 22 35.01 -33.91 0.25
N ARG A 23 34.16 -34.27 -0.71
CA ARG A 23 32.88 -34.93 -0.46
C ARG A 23 32.78 -36.14 -1.38
N GLY A 24 32.56 -37.28 -0.74
CA GLY A 24 32.33 -38.56 -1.38
C GLY A 24 31.16 -38.51 -2.35
N GLN A 25 31.23 -39.41 -3.31
CA GLN A 25 30.22 -39.70 -4.30
C GLN A 25 28.93 -40.16 -3.58
N ALA A 26 27.89 -39.34 -3.63
CA ALA A 26 26.52 -39.77 -3.41
C ALA A 26 25.79 -39.62 -4.74
N ALA A 27 25.40 -40.77 -5.30
CA ALA A 27 24.66 -40.91 -6.53
C ALA A 27 23.37 -40.06 -6.50
N GLY A 28 23.03 -39.52 -7.67
CA GLY A 28 21.96 -38.57 -7.87
C GLY A 28 20.58 -39.07 -7.47
N LEU A 29 19.87 -38.20 -6.76
CA LEU A 29 18.42 -38.06 -6.81
C LEU A 29 18.16 -36.57 -7.02
N GLU A 30 17.97 -36.18 -8.28
CA GLU A 30 17.48 -34.84 -8.66
C GLU A 30 16.01 -34.78 -8.23
N ALA A 31 15.79 -34.47 -6.95
CA ALA A 31 14.47 -34.31 -6.39
C ALA A 31 13.90 -32.99 -6.91
N THR A 32 13.25 -33.05 -8.08
CA THR A 32 12.45 -31.94 -8.59
C THR A 32 11.40 -31.61 -7.53
N ARG A 33 11.56 -30.47 -6.85
CA ARG A 33 10.61 -30.03 -5.84
C ARG A 33 9.27 -29.83 -6.55
N PRO A 34 8.20 -30.56 -6.19
CA PRO A 34 6.91 -30.37 -6.85
C PRO A 34 6.50 -28.91 -6.71
N GLY A 35 6.27 -28.25 -7.85
CA GLY A 35 5.92 -26.85 -7.91
C GLY A 35 4.73 -26.54 -7.02
N GLY A 36 4.81 -25.44 -6.26
CA GLY A 36 3.71 -25.02 -5.41
C GLY A 36 2.43 -24.78 -6.23
N LYS A 37 1.26 -24.99 -5.60
CA LYS A 37 -0.09 -24.90 -6.19
C LYS A 37 -0.50 -23.49 -6.71
N GLY A 38 0.45 -22.60 -7.00
CA GLY A 38 0.21 -21.27 -7.52
C GLY A 38 -0.67 -20.39 -6.60
N ARG A 39 -1.16 -19.29 -7.16
CA ARG A 39 -2.14 -18.42 -6.48
C ARG A 39 -3.52 -19.04 -6.60
N HIS A 40 -4.16 -19.30 -5.47
CA HIS A 40 -5.53 -19.79 -5.41
C HIS A 40 -6.43 -18.79 -4.67
N LYS A 41 -7.73 -18.83 -4.97
CA LYS A 41 -8.75 -18.05 -4.26
C LYS A 41 -8.88 -18.55 -2.83
N ILE A 42 -9.03 -17.63 -1.88
CA ILE A 42 -9.32 -17.94 -0.48
C ILE A 42 -10.46 -17.04 0.01
N ASP A 43 -11.22 -17.51 1.00
CA ASP A 43 -12.28 -16.73 1.63
C ASP A 43 -11.73 -15.50 2.36
N ILE A 44 -12.49 -14.40 2.39
CA ILE A 44 -12.17 -13.21 3.19
C ILE A 44 -12.68 -13.43 4.62
N LYS A 45 -11.95 -14.27 5.36
CA LYS A 45 -12.14 -14.54 6.78
C LYS A 45 -10.77 -14.70 7.46
N LYS A 46 -10.74 -14.88 8.78
CA LYS A 46 -9.50 -15.16 9.50
C LYS A 46 -8.84 -16.42 8.92
N ILE A 47 -7.56 -16.32 8.55
CA ILE A 47 -6.82 -17.46 8.00
C ILE A 47 -6.44 -18.38 9.15
N GLU A 48 -6.81 -19.65 9.05
CA GLU A 48 -6.42 -20.67 10.02
C GLU A 48 -4.97 -21.14 9.82
N GLY A 49 -4.33 -21.49 10.94
CA GLY A 49 -2.90 -21.84 11.01
C GLY A 49 -1.99 -20.62 11.13
N SER A 50 -1.12 -20.63 12.14
CA SER A 50 -0.22 -19.50 12.46
C SER A 50 0.73 -19.18 11.30
N ASP A 51 1.38 -20.19 10.72
CA ASP A 51 2.37 -19.99 9.65
C ASP A 51 1.75 -19.40 8.39
N ARG A 52 0.60 -19.93 7.97
CA ARG A 52 -0.16 -19.42 6.81
C ARG A 52 -0.60 -17.99 7.03
N ARG A 53 -1.07 -17.67 8.24
CA ARG A 53 -1.47 -16.32 8.64
C ARG A 53 -0.28 -15.37 8.62
N GLN A 54 0.87 -15.78 9.15
CA GLN A 54 2.10 -14.97 9.21
C GLN A 54 2.67 -14.67 7.81
N VAL A 55 2.74 -15.69 6.95
CA VAL A 55 3.17 -15.53 5.55
C VAL A 55 2.20 -14.63 4.80
N THR A 56 0.90 -14.84 4.98
CA THR A 56 -0.12 -14.02 4.29
C THR A 56 -0.11 -12.58 4.78
N PHE A 57 0.03 -12.35 6.09
CA PHE A 57 0.20 -11.01 6.66
C PHE A 57 1.38 -10.30 6.01
N SER A 58 2.55 -10.96 5.98
CA SER A 58 3.78 -10.37 5.41
C SER A 58 3.61 -10.01 3.93
N LYS A 59 3.03 -10.90 3.13
CA LYS A 59 2.78 -10.66 1.70
C LYS A 59 1.75 -9.55 1.47
N ARG A 60 0.62 -9.58 2.18
CA ARG A 60 -0.46 -8.61 2.02
C ARG A 60 -0.06 -7.22 2.52
N ARG A 61 0.61 -7.12 3.65
CA ARG A 61 1.19 -5.86 4.14
C ARG A 61 2.10 -5.23 3.09
N ASN A 62 3.03 -6.01 2.55
CA ASN A 62 3.96 -5.51 1.54
C ASN A 62 3.22 -5.08 0.26
N GLY A 63 2.22 -5.85 -0.18
CA GLY A 63 1.38 -5.48 -1.32
C GLY A 63 0.57 -4.20 -1.09
N LEU A 64 0.00 -4.04 0.11
CA LEU A 64 -0.71 -2.84 0.54
C LEU A 64 0.22 -1.62 0.50
N PHE A 65 1.40 -1.70 1.12
CA PHE A 65 2.35 -0.58 1.15
C PHE A 65 2.82 -0.18 -0.24
N LYS A 66 3.06 -1.15 -1.13
CA LYS A 66 3.37 -0.85 -2.55
C LYS A 66 2.22 -0.12 -3.23
N LYS A 67 0.97 -0.55 -3.02
CA LYS A 67 -0.18 0.10 -3.64
C LYS A 67 -0.40 1.53 -3.13
N VAL A 68 -0.21 1.76 -1.83
CA VAL A 68 -0.26 3.11 -1.26
C VAL A 68 0.87 3.98 -1.82
N ALA A 69 2.10 3.45 -1.92
CA ALA A 69 3.21 4.18 -2.53
C ALA A 69 2.93 4.56 -4.00
N GLU A 70 2.41 3.62 -4.80
CA GLU A 70 1.97 3.90 -6.18
C GLU A 70 0.91 5.01 -6.23
N MET A 71 -0.06 4.98 -5.32
CA MET A 71 -1.10 6.01 -5.24
C MET A 71 -0.52 7.39 -4.90
N CYS A 72 0.42 7.46 -3.96
CA CYS A 72 1.11 8.71 -3.61
C CYS A 72 1.83 9.30 -4.83
N VAL A 73 2.53 8.46 -5.61
CA VAL A 73 3.24 8.89 -6.82
C VAL A 73 2.28 9.32 -7.93
N LEU A 74 1.25 8.53 -8.22
CA LEU A 74 0.33 8.78 -9.34
C LEU A 74 -0.57 10.00 -9.11
N CYS A 75 -0.97 10.23 -7.86
CA CYS A 75 -1.95 11.26 -7.52
C CYS A 75 -1.35 12.44 -6.75
N SER A 76 -0.02 12.48 -6.56
CA SER A 76 0.64 13.46 -5.67
C SER A 76 -0.01 13.53 -4.28
N ALA A 77 -0.48 12.37 -3.80
CA ALA A 77 -1.24 12.26 -2.56
C ALA A 77 -0.32 12.06 -1.36
N GLN A 78 -0.65 12.70 -0.24
CA GLN A 78 -0.06 12.40 1.07
C GLN A 78 -0.90 11.34 1.76
N ALA A 79 -0.29 10.24 2.16
CA ALA A 79 -1.00 9.11 2.76
C ALA A 79 -0.12 8.34 3.74
N ALA A 80 -0.77 7.73 4.72
CA ALA A 80 -0.15 6.81 5.66
C ALA A 80 -1.01 5.54 5.80
N ALA A 81 -0.36 4.42 6.07
CA ALA A 81 -1.01 3.13 6.33
C ALA A 81 -0.31 2.43 7.49
N ALA A 82 -1.10 1.95 8.45
CA ALA A 82 -0.62 1.21 9.61
C ALA A 82 -1.29 -0.16 9.67
N VAL A 83 -0.51 -1.20 9.94
CA VAL A 83 -1.03 -2.56 10.21
C VAL A 83 -0.28 -3.21 11.36
N PHE A 84 -0.99 -3.99 12.17
CA PHE A 84 -0.43 -4.72 13.30
C PHE A 84 -0.29 -6.20 12.94
N SER A 85 0.85 -6.80 13.25
CA SER A 85 0.98 -8.26 13.14
C SER A 85 0.08 -8.96 14.17
N PRO A 86 -0.18 -10.27 14.00
CA PRO A 86 -0.87 -11.04 15.03
C PRO A 86 -0.20 -10.98 16.42
N GLY A 87 1.10 -10.68 16.47
CA GLY A 87 1.85 -10.47 17.72
C GLY A 87 1.86 -9.02 18.20
N GLY A 88 1.00 -8.14 17.68
CA GLY A 88 0.88 -6.74 18.11
C GLY A 88 1.96 -5.80 17.61
N LYS A 89 2.90 -6.26 16.78
CA LYS A 89 3.98 -5.40 16.26
C LYS A 89 3.44 -4.46 15.17
N PRO A 90 3.58 -3.13 15.31
CA PRO A 90 3.16 -2.18 14.29
C PRO A 90 4.11 -2.20 13.09
N TYR A 91 3.53 -2.00 11.91
CA TYR A 91 4.23 -1.71 10.67
C TYR A 91 3.54 -0.53 10.01
N VAL A 92 4.32 0.47 9.61
CA VAL A 92 3.80 1.72 9.08
C VAL A 92 4.45 2.07 7.75
N PHE A 93 3.66 2.67 6.87
CA PHE A 93 4.10 3.37 5.67
C PHE A 93 3.57 4.80 5.75
N GLY A 94 4.34 5.78 5.30
CA GLY A 94 3.90 7.17 5.22
C GLY A 94 4.64 7.89 4.10
N HIS A 95 3.94 8.79 3.41
CA HIS A 95 4.51 9.69 2.42
C HIS A 95 3.98 11.12 2.67
N PRO A 96 4.86 12.12 2.87
CA PRO A 96 6.34 12.05 2.84
C PRO A 96 6.96 11.30 4.04
N SER A 97 6.27 11.28 5.18
CA SER A 97 6.54 10.44 6.35
C SER A 97 5.23 10.21 7.10
N VAL A 98 5.23 9.37 8.15
CA VAL A 98 4.01 9.02 8.89
C VAL A 98 3.54 10.19 9.75
N ASP A 99 4.45 10.80 10.49
CA ASP A 99 4.15 11.86 11.48
C ASP A 99 3.34 13.04 10.90
N PRO A 100 3.73 13.72 9.81
CA PRO A 100 2.99 14.87 9.29
C PRO A 100 1.60 14.50 8.74
N VAL A 101 1.42 13.26 8.26
CA VAL A 101 0.11 12.77 7.84
C VAL A 101 -0.77 12.53 9.07
N LEU A 102 -0.19 11.98 10.13
CA LEU A 102 -0.88 11.70 11.38
C LEU A 102 -1.21 12.98 12.15
N ASP A 103 -0.29 13.93 12.22
CA ASP A 103 -0.48 15.24 12.85
C ASP A 103 -1.61 16.02 12.17
N ARG A 104 -1.68 15.98 10.84
CA ARG A 104 -2.80 16.58 10.09
C ARG A 104 -4.11 15.87 10.38
N PHE A 105 -4.09 14.54 10.39
CA PHE A 105 -5.28 13.74 10.68
C PHE A 105 -5.82 13.97 12.10
N LEU A 106 -4.93 14.13 13.08
CA LEU A 106 -5.27 14.37 14.48
C LEU A 106 -5.46 15.85 14.83
N GLY A 107 -5.30 16.76 13.86
CA GLY A 107 -5.48 18.20 14.06
C GLY A 107 -4.37 18.88 14.87
N PHE A 108 -3.18 18.27 14.99
CA PHE A 108 -2.03 18.84 15.70
C PHE A 108 -1.25 19.90 14.88
N HIS A 109 -1.62 20.11 13.62
CA HIS A 109 -1.07 21.16 12.78
C HIS A 109 -2.20 22.05 12.24
N ALA A 110 -2.01 23.38 12.32
CA ALA A 110 -2.88 24.35 11.64
C ALA A 110 -3.02 23.96 10.15
N PRO A 111 -4.19 24.17 9.52
CA PRO A 111 -4.46 23.76 8.15
C PRO A 111 -3.33 24.24 7.25
N VAL A 112 -2.68 23.30 6.57
CA VAL A 112 -1.69 23.63 5.54
C VAL A 112 -2.39 24.53 4.53
N PRO A 113 -1.86 25.73 4.22
CA PRO A 113 -2.39 26.51 3.11
C PRO A 113 -2.08 25.71 1.85
N THR A 114 -3.06 24.93 1.42
CA THR A 114 -3.08 24.32 0.09
C THR A 114 -2.96 25.49 -0.88
N VAL A 115 -1.83 25.62 -1.58
CA VAL A 115 -1.69 26.60 -2.65
C VAL A 115 -2.53 26.09 -3.82
N GLY A 116 -3.82 26.38 -3.74
CA GLY A 116 -4.89 26.03 -4.65
C GLY A 116 -6.16 26.66 -4.07
N PRO A 117 -7.15 27.08 -4.88
CA PRO A 117 -8.40 27.55 -4.32
C PRO A 117 -8.90 26.47 -3.37
N ALA A 118 -9.36 26.86 -2.19
CA ALA A 118 -9.98 25.97 -1.23
C ALA A 118 -11.19 25.31 -1.91
N ILE A 119 -10.93 24.18 -2.56
CA ILE A 119 -11.97 23.25 -2.93
C ILE A 119 -12.12 22.41 -1.68
N ASP A 120 -13.01 22.85 -0.80
CA ASP A 120 -13.53 21.98 0.24
C ASP A 120 -13.92 20.67 -0.44
N PRO A 121 -13.46 19.51 0.07
CA PRO A 121 -13.84 18.24 -0.53
C PRO A 121 -15.36 18.19 -0.61
N TRP A 122 -15.92 17.82 -1.77
CA TRP A 122 -17.36 17.78 -2.03
C TRP A 122 -18.19 16.94 -1.02
N TRP A 123 -17.53 16.19 -0.12
CA TRP A 123 -18.13 15.43 0.97
C TRP A 123 -18.13 16.15 2.34
N GLU A 124 -17.52 17.33 2.48
CA GLU A 124 -17.56 18.16 3.70
C GLU A 124 -18.34 19.47 3.53
N VAL A 125 -18.97 19.72 2.38
CA VAL A 125 -19.86 20.87 2.20
C VAL A 125 -21.10 20.68 3.10
N PRO A 126 -21.35 21.57 4.09
CA PRO A 126 -22.52 21.46 4.95
C PRO A 126 -23.80 21.54 4.12
N ILE A 127 -24.66 20.52 4.24
CA ILE A 127 -25.96 20.47 3.54
C ILE A 127 -26.83 21.68 3.89
N GLU A 128 -26.59 22.27 5.06
CA GLU A 128 -27.27 23.45 5.61
C GLU A 128 -27.14 24.71 4.73
N GLY A 129 -26.16 24.75 3.81
CA GLY A 129 -25.96 25.86 2.86
C GLY A 129 -26.51 25.62 1.44
N MET A 130 -27.06 24.43 1.14
CA MET A 130 -27.60 24.14 -0.21
C MET A 130 -28.96 24.79 -0.41
N GLY A 131 -29.12 25.54 -1.51
CA GLY A 131 -30.40 26.14 -1.85
C GLY A 131 -31.49 25.08 -2.10
N LEU A 132 -32.75 25.41 -1.81
CA LEU A 132 -33.90 24.50 -1.98
C LEU A 132 -33.97 23.86 -3.39
N LYS A 133 -33.49 24.57 -4.40
CA LYS A 133 -33.43 24.10 -5.79
C LYS A 133 -32.40 22.99 -5.99
N GLU A 134 -31.19 23.14 -5.44
CA GLU A 134 -30.14 22.13 -5.53
C GLU A 134 -30.51 20.87 -4.75
N LEU A 135 -31.13 21.03 -3.58
CA LEU A 135 -31.62 19.90 -2.81
C LEU A 135 -32.68 19.10 -3.58
N ALA A 136 -33.59 19.79 -4.29
CA ALA A 136 -34.59 19.15 -5.14
C ALA A 136 -33.97 18.39 -6.33
N GLU A 137 -32.94 18.96 -6.96
CA GLU A 137 -32.19 18.30 -8.05
C GLU A 137 -31.46 17.04 -7.54
N LEU A 138 -30.88 17.10 -6.35
CA LEU A 138 -30.19 15.98 -5.72
C LEU A 138 -31.15 14.85 -5.33
N GLN A 139 -32.31 15.20 -4.76
CA GLN A 139 -33.39 14.24 -4.49
C GLN A 139 -33.90 13.58 -5.78
N ALA A 140 -34.05 14.34 -6.86
CA ALA A 140 -34.47 13.82 -8.16
C ALA A 140 -33.42 12.85 -8.74
N ALA A 141 -32.13 13.18 -8.63
CA ALA A 141 -31.03 12.34 -9.08
C ALA A 141 -30.96 11.01 -8.30
N ILE A 142 -31.07 11.05 -6.96
CA ILE A 142 -31.14 9.86 -6.11
C ILE A 142 -32.38 9.02 -6.46
N GLY A 143 -33.52 9.66 -6.69
CA GLY A 143 -34.75 8.99 -7.13
C GLY A 143 -34.59 8.25 -8.46
N LYS A 144 -33.91 8.88 -9.43
CA LYS A 144 -33.61 8.26 -10.72
C LYS A 144 -32.69 7.04 -10.56
N LEU A 145 -31.63 7.17 -9.78
CA LEU A 145 -30.68 6.09 -9.53
C LEU A 145 -31.36 4.89 -8.84
N LYS A 146 -32.20 5.14 -7.82
CA LYS A 146 -32.99 4.10 -7.15
C LYS A 146 -33.88 3.33 -8.13
N ARG A 147 -34.59 4.03 -9.02
CA ARG A 147 -35.42 3.40 -10.07
C ARG A 147 -34.60 2.54 -11.02
N THR A 148 -33.45 3.04 -11.48
CA THR A 148 -32.55 2.28 -12.37
C THR A 148 -32.01 1.02 -11.70
N LEU A 149 -31.64 1.09 -10.42
CA LEU A 149 -31.14 -0.06 -9.68
C LEU A 149 -32.24 -1.10 -9.40
N LEU A 150 -33.47 -0.65 -9.12
CA LEU A 150 -34.63 -1.54 -8.94
C LEU A 150 -34.99 -2.25 -10.25
N ALA A 151 -35.05 -1.52 -11.37
CA ALA A 151 -35.29 -2.11 -12.70
C ALA A 151 -34.23 -3.15 -13.09
N ARG A 152 -32.96 -2.95 -12.66
CA ARG A 152 -31.89 -3.92 -12.88
C ARG A 152 -32.01 -5.17 -11.99
N ARG A 153 -32.68 -5.07 -10.84
CA ARG A 153 -32.89 -6.18 -9.90
C ARG A 153 -34.05 -7.09 -10.31
N GLU A 154 -35.07 -6.54 -10.97
CA GLU A 154 -36.27 -7.30 -11.36
C GLU A 154 -36.14 -8.04 -12.70
N GLY A 155 -35.09 -7.77 -13.49
CA GLY A 155 -34.83 -8.46 -14.77
C GLY A 155 -35.88 -8.15 -15.85
N PRO A 156 -35.63 -8.43 -17.14
CA PRO A 156 -36.69 -8.36 -18.14
C PRO A 156 -37.75 -9.47 -17.89
N PRO A 157 -39.03 -9.24 -18.25
CA PRO A 157 -40.07 -10.25 -18.14
C PRO A 157 -39.77 -11.51 -18.95
#